data_AF-H1SB37-F1
#
_entry.id   AF-H1SB37-F1
#
_cell.length_a   1.000
_cell.length_b   1.000
_cell.length_c   1.000
_cell.angle_alpha   90.00
_cell.angle_beta   90.00
_cell.angle_gamma   90.00
#
_symmetry.space_group_name_H-M   'P 1'
#
loop_
_entity.id
_entity.type
_entity.pdbx_description
1 polymer ?
#
loop_
_entity_poly.entity_id
_entity_poly.type
_entity_poly.pdbx_seq_one_letter_code
_entity_poly.pdbx_strand_id
1 'polypeptide(L)'
;MCINYAPAQAALLRDVFGVTCPVQEWPPQTWPDYAAPLLVSDHERQRRCLVGTFGMVPRKRIPPGVAKFDTTNARSESVGEKRTFSPAWKSGQLCLVPATCFYEPGYETGKALRWRIWLKDDAPMAIAGLWRAWPGEHPLMSRFHAPGKEKRMIVIVPPNEWDDWLNCRDTELARSFLRPYAADKMAAEPAPLPPRAAEAS
;
A
#
# COMPACT_ATOMS: atom_id res chain seq x y z
N MET A 1 -6.06 -7.38 7.94
CA MET A 1 -5.73 -7.09 6.54
C MET A 1 -6.27 -5.71 6.18
N CYS A 2 -5.44 -4.69 6.29
CA CYS A 2 -5.76 -3.32 5.97
C CYS A 2 -6.17 -3.19 4.50
N ILE A 3 -7.45 -2.89 4.28
CA ILE A 3 -8.00 -2.46 2.99
C ILE A 3 -8.32 -0.96 3.01
N ASN A 4 -7.88 -0.23 4.04
CA ASN A 4 -8.26 1.16 4.26
C ASN A 4 -7.23 1.90 5.12
N TYR A 5 -6.82 3.07 4.66
CA TYR A 5 -5.87 3.97 5.34
C TYR A 5 -6.15 5.43 4.99
N ALA A 6 -5.58 6.36 5.75
CA ALA A 6 -5.60 7.79 5.46
C ALA A 6 -4.28 8.17 4.77
N PRO A 7 -4.26 8.46 3.46
CA PRO A 7 -3.05 8.86 2.74
C PRO A 7 -2.56 10.24 3.23
N ALA A 8 -1.25 10.45 3.18
CA ALA A 8 -0.66 11.75 3.40
C ALA A 8 -1.23 12.78 2.40
N GLN A 9 -1.48 13.99 2.87
CA GLN A 9 -2.05 15.08 2.08
C GLN A 9 -0.94 16.02 1.57
N ALA A 10 -1.25 16.88 0.59
CA ALA A 10 -0.27 17.66 -0.16
C ALA A 10 0.70 18.48 0.70
N ALA A 11 0.29 18.93 1.89
CA ALA A 11 1.19 19.55 2.87
C ALA A 11 2.25 18.57 3.38
N LEU A 12 1.85 17.48 4.06
CA LEU A 12 2.76 16.47 4.61
C LEU A 12 3.70 15.84 3.56
N LEU A 13 3.23 15.70 2.32
CA LEU A 13 4.04 15.21 1.19
C LEU A 13 5.22 16.14 0.87
N ARG A 14 4.97 17.46 0.84
CA ARG A 14 6.02 18.46 0.65
C ARG A 14 6.87 18.61 1.91
N ASP A 15 6.22 18.78 3.06
CA ASP A 15 6.82 19.27 4.29
C ASP A 15 7.60 18.19 5.06
N VAL A 16 7.31 16.89 4.83
CA VAL A 16 8.03 15.75 5.45
C VAL A 16 8.72 14.86 4.41
N PHE A 17 8.05 14.56 3.29
CA PHE A 17 8.63 13.70 2.25
C PHE A 17 9.41 14.48 1.17
N GLY A 18 9.42 15.81 1.20
CA GLY A 18 10.18 16.66 0.27
C GLY A 18 9.66 16.67 -1.16
N VAL A 19 8.42 16.23 -1.40
CA VAL A 19 7.87 15.98 -2.75
C VAL A 19 6.55 16.69 -3.01
N THR A 20 6.37 17.13 -4.25
CA THR A 20 5.05 17.46 -4.81
C THR A 20 4.53 16.28 -5.64
N CYS A 21 3.20 16.07 -5.61
CA CYS A 21 2.53 15.07 -6.42
C CYS A 21 1.87 15.71 -7.65
N PRO A 22 1.61 14.93 -8.73
CA PRO A 22 0.71 15.35 -9.80
C PRO A 22 -0.63 15.85 -9.25
N VAL A 23 -1.21 16.88 -9.88
CA VAL A 23 -2.46 17.50 -9.43
C VAL A 23 -3.62 16.52 -9.64
N GLN A 24 -3.95 15.78 -8.59
CA GLN A 24 -5.06 14.85 -8.53
C GLN A 24 -5.46 14.67 -7.08
N GLU A 25 -6.65 15.13 -6.69
CA GLU A 25 -7.13 14.94 -5.32
C GLU A 25 -7.50 13.48 -5.07
N TRP A 26 -7.05 12.97 -3.92
CA TRP A 26 -7.46 11.68 -3.37
C TRP A 26 -8.19 11.91 -2.06
N PRO A 27 -9.18 11.08 -1.69
CA PRO A 27 -9.96 11.29 -0.48
C PRO A 27 -9.09 11.17 0.79
N PRO A 28 -9.47 11.81 1.92
CA PRO A 28 -8.80 11.66 3.20
C PRO A 28 -8.75 10.22 3.74
N GLN A 29 -9.51 9.29 3.17
CA GLN A 29 -9.46 7.85 3.44
C GLN A 29 -9.56 7.05 2.13
N THR A 30 -8.55 6.24 1.85
CA THR A 30 -8.42 5.42 0.64
C THR A 30 -8.99 4.01 0.88
N TRP A 31 -9.60 3.44 -0.16
CA TRP A 31 -10.15 2.08 -0.21
C TRP A 31 -9.60 1.35 -1.46
N PRO A 32 -9.82 0.02 -1.64
CA PRO A 32 -9.28 -0.69 -2.80
C PRO A 32 -9.85 -0.11 -4.11
N ASP A 33 -9.02 -0.10 -5.17
CA ASP A 33 -9.26 0.59 -6.45
C ASP A 33 -9.25 2.14 -6.42
N TYR A 34 -9.14 2.80 -5.26
CA TYR A 34 -9.05 4.27 -5.21
C TYR A 34 -7.67 4.76 -5.68
N ALA A 35 -7.62 6.00 -6.18
CA ALA A 35 -6.36 6.72 -6.40
C ALA A 35 -5.74 7.16 -5.06
N ALA A 36 -4.41 7.11 -4.97
CA ALA A 36 -3.63 7.50 -3.81
C ALA A 36 -2.16 7.83 -4.20
N PRO A 37 -1.43 8.60 -3.38
CA PRO A 37 -0.02 8.88 -3.62
C PRO A 37 0.85 7.65 -3.31
N LEU A 38 1.94 7.49 -4.07
CA LEU A 38 3.04 6.59 -3.76
C LEU A 38 4.36 7.26 -4.11
N LEU A 39 5.40 7.02 -3.33
CA LEU A 39 6.73 7.59 -3.52
C LEU A 39 7.67 6.53 -4.08
N VAL A 40 8.40 6.86 -5.14
CA VAL A 40 9.38 5.99 -5.79
C VAL A 40 10.74 6.69 -5.84
N SER A 41 11.82 5.92 -5.99
CA SER A 41 13.08 6.46 -6.52
C SER A 41 12.94 6.65 -8.03
N ASP A 42 13.45 7.75 -8.56
CA ASP A 42 13.79 7.84 -9.98
C ASP A 42 15.24 7.36 -10.26
N HIS A 43 15.76 7.65 -11.44
CA HIS A 43 17.10 7.24 -11.89
C HIS A 43 18.24 8.04 -11.22
N GLU A 44 17.96 9.23 -10.69
CA GLU A 44 18.91 10.11 -10.00
C GLU A 44 18.87 9.91 -8.47
N ARG A 45 18.23 8.82 -8.03
CA ARG A 45 17.95 8.46 -6.63
C ARG A 45 17.06 9.48 -5.90
N GLN A 46 16.39 10.38 -6.61
CA GLN A 46 15.51 11.35 -5.99
C GLN A 46 14.15 10.73 -5.68
N ARG A 47 13.55 11.15 -4.56
CA ARG A 47 12.19 10.75 -4.19
C ARG A 47 11.21 11.48 -5.11
N ARG A 48 10.37 10.73 -5.81
CA ARG A 48 9.33 11.25 -6.72
C ARG A 48 7.97 10.72 -6.31
N CYS A 49 6.99 11.62 -6.16
CA CYS A 49 5.60 11.20 -5.99
C CYS A 49 4.98 10.83 -7.35
N LEU A 50 4.26 9.71 -7.36
CA LEU A 50 3.31 9.32 -8.40
C LEU A 50 1.92 9.16 -7.77
N VAL A 51 0.87 9.22 -8.58
CA VAL A 51 -0.49 8.82 -8.17
C VAL A 51 -0.81 7.49 -8.82
N GLY A 52 -1.33 6.55 -8.04
CA GLY A 52 -1.61 5.18 -8.47
C GLY A 52 -2.82 4.58 -7.78
N THR A 53 -3.24 3.41 -8.25
CA THR A 53 -4.39 2.69 -7.68
C THR A 53 -3.97 1.89 -6.45
N PHE A 54 -4.74 1.95 -5.36
CA PHE A 54 -4.54 1.06 -4.20
C PHE A 54 -4.98 -0.37 -4.53
N GLY A 55 -4.03 -1.13 -5.09
CA GLY A 55 -4.18 -2.52 -5.52
C GLY A 55 -3.29 -2.80 -6.74
N MET A 56 -2.36 -3.74 -6.60
CA MET A 56 -1.40 -4.10 -7.66
C MET A 56 -2.09 -4.51 -8.98
N VAL A 57 -3.31 -5.04 -8.91
CA VAL A 57 -4.23 -5.22 -10.06
C VAL A 57 -5.57 -4.56 -9.73
N PRO A 58 -5.92 -3.43 -10.37
CA PRO A 58 -7.24 -2.82 -10.23
C PRO A 58 -8.35 -3.77 -10.71
N ARG A 59 -9.52 -3.81 -10.06
CA ARG A 59 -10.61 -4.74 -10.43
C ARG A 59 -11.05 -4.58 -11.89
N LYS A 60 -11.01 -3.36 -12.43
CA LYS A 60 -11.32 -3.07 -13.85
C LYS A 60 -10.32 -3.66 -14.87
N ARG A 61 -9.20 -4.22 -14.41
CA ARG A 61 -8.20 -4.93 -15.23
C ARG A 61 -8.11 -6.43 -14.90
N ILE A 62 -9.03 -6.97 -14.10
CA ILE A 62 -9.23 -8.42 -13.97
C ILE A 62 -10.09 -8.88 -15.16
N PRO A 63 -9.67 -9.89 -15.96
CA PRO A 63 -10.43 -10.31 -17.14
C PRO A 63 -11.83 -10.85 -16.81
N PRO A 64 -12.82 -10.72 -17.73
CA PRO A 64 -14.11 -11.39 -17.60
C PRO A 64 -13.96 -12.90 -17.35
N GLY A 65 -14.86 -13.46 -16.55
CA GLY A 65 -14.80 -14.87 -16.13
C GLY A 65 -13.76 -15.21 -15.05
N VAL A 66 -12.78 -14.33 -14.77
CA VAL A 66 -11.80 -14.55 -13.69
C VAL A 66 -12.38 -14.09 -12.35
N ALA A 67 -12.38 -14.97 -11.36
CA ALA A 67 -12.82 -14.65 -10.00
C ALA A 67 -12.00 -13.48 -9.41
N LYS A 68 -12.68 -12.45 -8.89
CA LYS A 68 -12.04 -11.24 -8.35
C LYS A 68 -11.12 -11.58 -7.17
N PHE A 69 -9.84 -11.23 -7.27
CA PHE A 69 -8.83 -11.49 -6.24
C PHE A 69 -8.28 -10.18 -5.65
N ASP A 70 -7.84 -10.25 -4.40
CA ASP A 70 -7.36 -9.09 -3.66
C ASP A 70 -5.86 -8.87 -3.85
N THR A 71 -5.49 -7.68 -4.30
CA THR A 71 -4.11 -7.29 -4.64
C THR A 71 -3.59 -6.08 -3.84
N THR A 72 -4.28 -5.72 -2.75
CA THR A 72 -3.97 -4.54 -1.91
C THR A 72 -2.74 -4.74 -1.01
N ASN A 73 -2.54 -5.97 -0.53
CA ASN A 73 -1.47 -6.34 0.38
C ASN A 73 -0.67 -7.52 -0.20
N ALA A 74 0.66 -7.39 -0.23
CA ALA A 74 1.57 -8.51 -0.45
C ALA A 74 1.82 -9.27 0.87
N ARG A 75 2.48 -10.42 0.75
CA ARG A 75 2.97 -11.26 1.87
C ARG A 75 4.48 -11.10 1.93
N SER A 76 5.08 -10.71 3.05
CA SER A 76 6.55 -10.66 3.16
C SER A 76 7.20 -12.01 2.92
N GLU A 77 6.54 -13.10 3.34
CA GLU A 77 7.08 -14.45 3.25
C GLU A 77 7.16 -14.91 1.77
N SER A 78 6.10 -14.66 1.00
CA SER A 78 5.92 -15.17 -0.37
C SER A 78 5.90 -14.07 -1.46
N VAL A 79 6.43 -12.87 -1.19
CA VAL A 79 6.37 -11.73 -2.13
C VAL A 79 7.11 -12.05 -3.44
N GLY A 80 8.29 -12.68 -3.34
CA GLY A 80 9.11 -13.11 -4.47
C GLY A 80 8.54 -14.31 -5.25
N GLU A 81 7.47 -14.94 -4.78
CA GLU A 81 6.87 -16.15 -5.37
C GLU A 81 5.53 -15.86 -6.06
N LYS A 82 4.63 -15.14 -5.38
CA LYS A 82 3.24 -14.97 -5.83
C LYS A 82 3.22 -14.13 -7.11
N ARG A 83 2.71 -14.71 -8.21
CA ARG A 83 2.64 -14.10 -9.56
C ARG A 83 2.27 -12.63 -9.61
N THR A 84 1.34 -12.18 -8.78
CA THR A 84 0.86 -10.79 -8.70
C THR A 84 1.97 -9.80 -8.32
N PHE A 85 2.94 -10.23 -7.49
CA PHE A 85 3.93 -9.37 -6.84
C PHE A 85 5.37 -9.73 -7.24
N SER A 86 5.65 -11.00 -7.52
CA SER A 86 6.97 -11.55 -7.86
C SER A 86 7.72 -10.77 -8.97
N PRO A 87 7.08 -10.30 -10.07
CA PRO A 87 7.77 -9.48 -11.06
C PRO A 87 8.19 -8.12 -10.51
N ALA A 88 7.29 -7.40 -9.84
CA ALA A 88 7.58 -6.09 -9.24
C ALA A 88 8.68 -6.19 -8.17
N TRP A 89 8.65 -7.25 -7.35
CA TRP A 89 9.70 -7.56 -6.37
C TRP A 89 11.06 -7.77 -7.02
N LYS A 90 11.15 -8.69 -8.00
CA LYS A 90 12.41 -9.05 -8.67
C LYS A 90 12.96 -7.94 -9.56
N SER A 91 12.12 -7.02 -10.01
CA SER A 91 12.54 -5.82 -10.76
C SER A 91 12.79 -4.60 -9.85
N GLY A 92 12.80 -4.75 -8.53
CA GLY A 92 13.07 -3.65 -7.59
C GLY A 92 12.05 -2.51 -7.66
N GLN A 93 10.80 -2.79 -8.05
CA GLN A 93 9.71 -1.81 -8.13
C GLN A 93 9.11 -1.53 -6.74
N LEU A 94 10.00 -1.13 -5.83
CA LEU A 94 9.69 -0.77 -4.45
C LEU A 94 9.12 0.65 -4.41
N CYS A 95 8.18 0.90 -3.50
CA CYS A 95 7.68 2.24 -3.20
C CYS A 95 7.44 2.41 -1.69
N LEU A 96 7.21 3.65 -1.29
CA LEU A 96 6.61 4.00 -0.01
C LEU A 96 5.17 4.47 -0.26
N VAL A 97 4.22 3.99 0.56
CA VAL A 97 2.85 4.49 0.59
C VAL A 97 2.73 5.42 1.82
N PRO A 98 2.71 6.75 1.64
CA PRO A 98 2.75 7.70 2.74
C PRO A 98 1.35 7.85 3.36
N ALA A 99 1.24 7.69 4.68
CA ALA A 99 -0.05 7.65 5.39
C ALA A 99 0.04 8.35 6.76
N THR A 100 -1.08 8.89 7.25
CA THR A 100 -1.16 9.39 8.64
C THR A 100 -1.61 8.30 9.61
N CYS A 101 -2.52 7.44 9.16
CA CYS A 101 -2.97 6.25 9.89
C CYS A 101 -3.45 5.16 8.94
N PHE A 102 -3.50 3.91 9.40
CA PHE A 102 -4.20 2.81 8.72
C PHE A 102 -5.32 2.25 9.59
N TYR A 103 -6.20 1.42 9.01
CA TYR A 103 -7.33 0.85 9.73
C TYR A 103 -7.38 -0.68 9.59
N GLU A 104 -7.62 -1.35 10.71
CA GLU A 104 -7.75 -2.81 10.81
C GLU A 104 -8.98 -3.20 11.65
N PRO A 105 -9.56 -4.40 11.48
CA PRO A 105 -10.61 -4.90 12.36
C PRO A 105 -9.98 -5.50 13.63
N GLY A 106 -10.30 -4.90 14.78
CA GLY A 106 -10.06 -5.47 16.11
C GLY A 106 -11.25 -6.33 16.54
N TYR A 107 -10.97 -7.39 17.31
CA TYR A 107 -11.94 -8.44 17.66
C TYR A 107 -12.16 -8.61 19.18
N GLU A 108 -11.67 -7.68 20.00
CA GLU A 108 -11.73 -7.71 21.47
C GLU A 108 -13.16 -7.84 22.01
N THR A 109 -14.17 -7.36 21.27
CA THR A 109 -15.60 -7.44 21.61
C THR A 109 -16.30 -8.69 21.05
N GLY A 110 -15.54 -9.65 20.50
CA GLY A 110 -16.06 -10.80 19.75
C GLY A 110 -16.65 -10.47 18.37
N LYS A 111 -16.72 -9.18 18.01
CA LYS A 111 -17.17 -8.67 16.70
C LYS A 111 -16.07 -7.85 16.05
N ALA A 112 -16.05 -7.79 14.72
CA ALA A 112 -15.12 -6.97 13.97
C ALA A 112 -15.47 -5.47 14.14
N LEU A 113 -14.78 -4.78 15.04
CA LEU A 113 -14.83 -3.33 15.17
C LEU A 113 -13.67 -2.72 14.37
N ARG A 114 -13.88 -1.64 13.64
CA ARG A 114 -12.80 -0.93 12.93
C ARG A 114 -12.00 -0.10 13.92
N TRP A 115 -10.68 -0.22 13.91
CA TRP A 115 -9.74 0.60 14.70
C TRP A 115 -8.88 1.45 13.77
N ARG A 116 -8.51 2.65 14.22
CA ARG A 116 -7.45 3.50 13.64
C ARG A 116 -6.13 3.13 14.31
N ILE A 117 -5.04 3.07 13.54
CA ILE A 117 -3.69 2.77 14.02
C ILE A 117 -2.70 3.78 13.42
N TRP A 118 -1.87 4.43 14.25
CA TRP A 118 -0.92 5.47 13.85
C TRP A 118 0.39 5.38 14.63
N LEU A 119 1.42 6.13 14.21
CA LEU A 119 2.67 6.32 14.97
C LEU A 119 2.47 7.48 15.95
N LYS A 120 2.94 7.34 17.19
CA LYS A 120 2.73 8.35 18.24
C LYS A 120 3.38 9.68 17.91
N ASP A 121 4.68 9.63 17.58
CA ASP A 121 5.55 10.80 17.45
C ASP A 121 6.09 10.98 16.02
N ASP A 122 6.23 9.88 15.26
CA ASP A 122 6.81 9.81 13.91
C ASP A 122 5.73 9.90 12.78
N ALA A 123 4.78 10.82 12.87
CA ALA A 123 3.74 11.00 11.84
C ALA A 123 4.16 12.00 10.75
N PRO A 124 3.92 11.76 9.44
CA PRO A 124 3.29 10.59 8.81
C PRO A 124 4.21 9.35 8.68
N MET A 125 3.60 8.17 8.70
CA MET A 125 4.29 6.90 8.43
C MET A 125 4.50 6.65 6.93
N ALA A 126 5.47 5.80 6.62
CA ALA A 126 5.68 5.26 5.27
C ALA A 126 5.49 3.73 5.28
N ILE A 127 4.45 3.25 4.61
CA ILE A 127 4.16 1.82 4.48
C ILE A 127 4.98 1.24 3.32
N ALA A 128 5.63 0.10 3.53
CA ALA A 128 6.40 -0.58 2.49
C ALA A 128 5.47 -1.07 1.37
N GLY A 129 5.70 -0.62 0.14
CA GLY A 129 4.85 -0.92 -1.01
C GLY A 129 5.61 -1.55 -2.18
N LEU A 130 4.84 -2.15 -3.07
CA LEU A 130 5.27 -2.49 -4.43
C LEU A 130 4.41 -1.75 -5.43
N TRP A 131 5.02 -1.24 -6.49
CA TRP A 131 4.32 -0.61 -7.61
C TRP A 131 4.58 -1.36 -8.91
N ARG A 132 3.81 -0.99 -9.93
CA ARG A 132 4.07 -1.33 -11.33
C ARG A 132 3.49 -0.26 -12.22
N ALA A 133 4.08 -0.07 -13.39
CA ALA A 133 3.36 0.59 -14.47
C ALA A 133 2.17 -0.29 -14.90
N TRP A 134 1.05 0.36 -15.22
CA TRP A 134 -0.01 -0.23 -16.02
C TRP A 134 0.05 0.43 -17.40
N PRO A 135 0.44 -0.30 -18.45
CA PRO A 135 0.54 0.26 -19.79
C PRO A 135 -0.78 0.90 -20.27
N GLY A 136 -0.63 1.90 -21.15
CA GLY A 136 -1.61 2.12 -22.22
C GLY A 136 -1.74 0.83 -23.06
N GLU A 137 -2.88 0.66 -23.73
CA GLU A 137 -3.25 -0.65 -24.26
C GLU A 137 -2.28 -1.14 -25.36
N HIS A 138 -1.62 -2.27 -25.10
CA HIS A 138 -0.73 -2.94 -26.06
C HIS A 138 -0.98 -4.46 -26.02
N PRO A 139 -1.33 -5.10 -27.14
CA PRO A 139 -2.16 -6.32 -27.12
C PRO A 139 -1.46 -7.64 -26.76
N LEU A 140 -0.13 -7.67 -26.55
CA LEU A 140 0.66 -8.90 -26.66
C LEU A 140 0.83 -9.74 -25.38
N MET A 141 0.69 -9.17 -24.18
CA MET A 141 1.26 -9.73 -22.93
C MET A 141 0.28 -10.52 -22.02
N SER A 142 -0.85 -10.99 -22.56
CA SER A 142 -2.05 -11.37 -21.78
C SER A 142 -2.15 -12.83 -21.28
N ARG A 143 -1.04 -13.55 -21.04
CA ARG A 143 -1.06 -15.02 -20.76
C ARG A 143 -0.66 -15.41 -19.32
N PHE A 144 -1.27 -16.49 -18.79
CA PHE A 144 -1.03 -17.16 -17.48
C PHE A 144 -1.52 -16.37 -16.22
N HIS A 145 -1.80 -16.88 -15.00
CA HIS A 145 -1.86 -18.21 -14.33
C HIS A 145 -2.79 -18.10 -13.06
N ALA A 146 -2.99 -19.18 -12.30
CA ALA A 146 -4.06 -19.38 -11.28
C ALA A 146 -3.75 -18.94 -9.80
N PRO A 147 -4.69 -19.07 -8.82
CA PRO A 147 -4.64 -18.39 -7.50
C PRO A 147 -4.41 -19.28 -6.24
N GLY A 148 -4.29 -18.64 -5.05
CA GLY A 148 -4.33 -19.27 -3.72
C GLY A 148 -3.94 -18.31 -2.55
N LYS A 149 -4.74 -18.24 -1.47
CA LYS A 149 -4.69 -17.20 -0.40
C LYS A 149 -4.60 -17.76 1.03
N GLU A 150 -4.03 -16.95 1.96
CA GLU A 150 -4.47 -16.90 3.37
C GLU A 150 -4.14 -15.52 4.03
N LYS A 151 -4.00 -15.43 5.38
CA LYS A 151 -3.95 -14.19 6.22
C LYS A 151 -2.62 -13.39 6.17
N ARG A 152 -2.66 -12.06 6.29
CA ARG A 152 -1.56 -11.10 5.96
C ARG A 152 -1.26 -10.06 7.08
N MET A 153 -0.06 -9.47 7.08
CA MET A 153 0.35 -8.28 7.86
C MET A 153 0.91 -7.16 6.95
N ILE A 154 1.10 -5.96 7.52
CA ILE A 154 1.72 -4.77 6.88
C ILE A 154 3.16 -4.58 7.40
N VAL A 155 4.05 -3.99 6.60
CA VAL A 155 5.38 -3.52 7.03
C VAL A 155 5.43 -1.99 6.95
N ILE A 156 5.98 -1.34 7.97
CA ILE A 156 6.23 0.12 8.03
C ILE A 156 7.75 0.32 7.98
N VAL A 157 8.25 1.20 7.11
CA VAL A 157 9.67 1.49 6.98
C VAL A 157 10.04 2.67 7.90
N PRO A 158 11.01 2.53 8.82
CA PRO A 158 11.53 3.64 9.63
C PRO A 158 12.05 4.81 8.79
N PRO A 159 11.93 6.07 9.24
CA PRO A 159 12.37 7.25 8.49
C PRO A 159 13.83 7.21 8.02
N ASN A 160 14.72 6.65 8.84
CA ASN A 160 16.14 6.52 8.54
C ASN A 160 16.48 5.37 7.56
N GLU A 161 15.49 4.60 7.10
CA GLU A 161 15.65 3.47 6.17
C GLU A 161 14.89 3.69 4.85
N TRP A 162 14.23 4.85 4.67
CA TRP A 162 13.42 5.15 3.49
C TRP A 162 14.23 5.13 2.18
N ASP A 163 15.39 5.78 2.17
CA ASP A 163 16.22 5.87 0.97
C ASP A 163 16.94 4.56 0.68
N ASP A 164 17.34 3.79 1.71
CA ASP A 164 17.87 2.44 1.56
C ASP A 164 16.85 1.49 0.94
N TRP A 165 15.60 1.51 1.44
CA TRP A 165 14.48 0.76 0.86
C TRP A 165 14.23 1.15 -0.60
N LEU A 166 14.11 2.45 -0.90
CA LEU A 166 13.84 2.93 -2.26
C LEU A 166 14.98 2.65 -3.25
N ASN A 167 16.22 2.59 -2.77
CA ASN A 167 17.41 2.26 -3.57
C ASN A 167 17.79 0.77 -3.57
N CYS A 168 17.12 -0.07 -2.79
CA CYS A 168 17.44 -1.49 -2.69
C CYS A 168 17.20 -2.23 -4.04
N ARG A 169 18.20 -3.00 -4.50
CA ARG A 169 18.11 -3.82 -5.72
C ARG A 169 18.44 -5.30 -5.49
N ASP A 170 18.93 -5.65 -4.30
CA ASP A 170 19.12 -7.03 -3.86
C ASP A 170 17.85 -7.53 -3.15
N THR A 171 17.34 -8.70 -3.55
CA THR A 171 16.05 -9.21 -3.07
C THR A 171 16.08 -9.77 -1.65
N GLU A 172 17.24 -10.17 -1.13
CA GLU A 172 17.38 -10.69 0.23
C GLU A 172 17.75 -9.57 1.22
N LEU A 173 18.51 -8.56 0.78
CA LEU A 173 18.62 -7.29 1.50
C LEU A 173 17.24 -6.62 1.62
N ALA A 174 16.46 -6.55 0.54
CA ALA A 174 15.09 -6.06 0.56
C ALA A 174 14.19 -6.86 1.53
N ARG A 175 14.42 -8.17 1.68
CA ARG A 175 13.69 -9.02 2.64
C ARG A 175 13.98 -8.62 4.10
N SER A 176 15.18 -8.13 4.41
CA SER A 176 15.58 -7.78 5.79
C SER A 176 14.80 -6.59 6.38
N PHE A 177 14.26 -5.70 5.54
CA PHE A 177 13.35 -4.63 5.96
C PHE A 177 11.93 -5.13 6.30
N LEU A 178 11.56 -6.36 5.93
CA LEU A 178 10.18 -6.87 6.04
C LEU A 178 9.81 -7.39 7.44
N ARG A 179 10.17 -6.61 8.46
CA ARG A 179 9.99 -6.89 9.89
C ARG A 179 8.78 -6.14 10.47
N PRO A 180 8.16 -6.63 11.56
CA PRO A 180 7.16 -5.87 12.31
C PRO A 180 7.75 -4.55 12.82
N TYR A 181 6.95 -3.49 12.81
CA TYR A 181 7.31 -2.22 13.46
C TYR A 181 7.12 -2.33 14.99
N ALA A 182 7.87 -1.53 15.75
CA ALA A 182 7.86 -1.56 17.21
C ALA A 182 6.50 -1.09 17.76
N ALA A 183 5.74 -1.99 18.41
CA ALA A 183 4.35 -1.76 18.78
C ALA A 183 4.17 -0.69 19.89
N ASP A 184 5.18 -0.52 20.73
CA ASP A 184 5.27 0.54 21.75
C ASP A 184 5.31 1.95 21.13
N LYS A 185 5.84 2.10 19.92
CA LYS A 185 5.83 3.36 19.14
C LYS A 185 4.51 3.62 18.41
N MET A 186 3.59 2.66 18.43
CA MET A 186 2.29 2.75 17.78
C MET A 186 1.19 3.12 18.78
N ALA A 187 0.12 3.73 18.28
CA ALA A 187 -1.11 4.02 19.02
C ALA A 187 -2.33 3.53 18.22
N ALA A 188 -3.41 3.18 18.93
CA ALA A 188 -4.64 2.70 18.31
C ALA A 188 -5.89 3.13 19.10
N GLU A 189 -7.02 3.34 18.41
CA GLU A 189 -8.33 3.60 19.01
C GLU A 189 -9.47 3.05 18.13
N PRO A 190 -10.67 2.77 18.66
CA PRO A 190 -11.84 2.45 17.87
C PRO A 190 -12.26 3.60 16.94
N ALA A 191 -12.47 3.29 15.66
CA ALA A 191 -12.86 4.24 14.61
C ALA A 191 -13.92 3.61 13.70
N PRO A 192 -15.18 3.43 14.16
CA PRO A 192 -16.26 2.93 13.32
C PRO A 192 -16.51 3.87 12.13
N LEU A 193 -17.03 3.31 11.03
CA LEU A 193 -17.62 4.12 9.97
C LEU A 193 -19.03 4.59 10.38
N PRO A 194 -19.51 5.74 9.89
CA PRO A 194 -20.92 6.09 10.03
C PRO A 194 -21.80 5.02 9.37
N PRO A 195 -23.06 4.84 9.81
CA PRO A 195 -24.00 3.97 9.12
C PRO A 195 -24.08 4.34 7.64
N ARG A 196 -23.95 3.34 6.74
CA ARG A 196 -24.19 3.56 5.32
C ARG A 196 -25.65 4.00 5.18
N ALA A 197 -25.89 5.18 4.60
CA ALA A 197 -27.23 5.67 4.33
C ALA A 197 -28.01 4.59 3.56
N ALA A 198 -29.26 4.35 3.96
CA ALA A 198 -30.13 3.45 3.24
C ALA A 198 -30.31 3.98 1.81
N GLU A 199 -30.07 3.13 0.82
CA GLU A 199 -30.38 3.45 -0.57
C GLU A 199 -31.90 3.56 -0.68
N ALA A 200 -32.40 4.79 -0.89
CA ALA A 200 -33.82 5.05 -1.04
C ALA A 200 -34.33 4.29 -2.28
N SER A 201 -35.29 3.39 -2.04
CA SER A 201 -35.93 2.55 -3.06
C SER A 201 -37.05 3.29 -3.79
#